data_AF-A0A7W2EP15-F1
#
_entry.id   AF-A0A7W2EP15-F1
#
_cell.length_a   1.000
_cell.length_b   1.000
_cell.length_c   1.000
_cell.angle_alpha   90.00
_cell.angle_beta   90.00
_cell.angle_gamma   90.00
#
_symmetry.space_group_name_H-M   'P 1'
#
loop_
_entity.id
_entity.type
_entity.pdbx_description
1 polymer ?
#
loop_
_entity_poly.entity_id
_entity_poly.type
_entity_poly.pdbx_seq_one_letter_code
_entity_poly.pdbx_strand_id
1 'polypeptide(L)'
;MTQAWVELTRPDGRDVAAPTEAQLVAALADVYSGKTAGPDGGPGTAVLRFGYDDGLMYALEVACGGDVRFEEWSDRDCEIALANPRHMRALPEADALQLWRWLALRQVAKIRSQPWLSDG
;
A
#
# COMPACT_ATOMS: atom_id res chain seq x y z
N MET A 1 14.92 16.07 13.64
CA MET A 1 15.15 15.41 12.33
C MET A 1 13.98 14.49 12.11
N THR A 2 13.23 14.65 11.02
CA THR A 2 12.12 13.75 10.70
C THR A 2 12.70 12.46 10.13
N GLN A 3 12.48 11.33 10.82
CA GLN A 3 12.87 10.03 10.32
C GLN A 3 11.78 9.52 9.39
N ALA A 4 12.20 9.02 8.23
CA ALA A 4 11.32 8.35 7.28
C ALA A 4 11.19 6.88 7.66
N TRP A 5 9.99 6.34 7.56
CA TRP A 5 9.67 4.95 7.87
C TRP A 5 8.89 4.31 6.73
N VAL A 6 9.01 2.99 6.62
CA VAL A 6 8.21 2.15 5.71
C VAL A 6 7.73 0.96 6.52
N GLU A 7 6.45 0.65 6.44
CA GLU A 7 5.81 -0.41 7.19
C GLU A 7 4.85 -1.18 6.28
N LEU A 8 4.97 -2.50 6.27
CA LEU A 8 4.05 -3.38 5.56
C LEU A 8 3.13 -4.05 6.58
N THR A 9 1.84 -3.80 6.48
CA THR A 9 0.82 -4.66 7.09
C THR A 9 0.51 -5.80 6.12
N ARG A 10 0.76 -7.02 6.56
CA ARG A 10 0.52 -8.24 5.79
C ARG A 10 -0.98 -8.60 5.77
N PRO A 11 -1.40 -9.52 4.87
CA PRO A 11 -2.79 -9.98 4.80
C PRO A 11 -3.34 -10.58 6.08
N ASP A 12 -2.47 -11.16 6.90
CA ASP A 12 -2.80 -11.73 8.21
C ASP A 12 -2.82 -10.69 9.35
N GLY A 13 -2.64 -9.41 9.04
CA GLY A 13 -2.65 -8.30 9.98
C GLY A 13 -1.32 -8.05 10.69
N ARG A 14 -0.24 -8.79 10.41
CA ARG A 14 1.07 -8.55 11.03
C ARG A 14 1.83 -7.43 10.34
N ASP A 15 2.42 -6.55 11.13
CA ASP A 15 3.27 -5.47 10.63
C ASP A 15 4.74 -5.88 10.51
N VAL A 16 5.38 -5.39 9.45
CA VAL A 16 6.82 -5.53 9.18
C VAL A 16 7.40 -4.15 8.92
N ALA A 17 8.20 -3.67 9.88
CA ALA A 17 8.98 -2.45 9.71
C ALA A 17 10.13 -2.67 8.72
N ALA A 18 10.38 -1.67 7.86
CA ALA A 18 11.41 -1.69 6.82
C ALA A 18 11.42 -2.99 5.99
N PRO A 19 10.30 -3.35 5.34
CA PRO A 19 10.16 -4.62 4.63
C PRO A 19 11.18 -4.75 3.50
N THR A 20 11.78 -5.92 3.38
CA THR A 20 12.63 -6.30 2.25
C THR A 20 11.79 -6.57 1.01
N GLU A 21 12.40 -6.49 -0.18
CA GLU A 21 11.71 -6.79 -1.43
C GLU A 21 11.12 -8.22 -1.46
N ALA A 22 11.83 -9.20 -0.90
CA ALA A 22 11.31 -10.57 -0.78
C ALA A 22 10.04 -10.65 0.08
N GLN A 23 9.94 -9.82 1.12
CA GLN A 23 8.74 -9.75 1.97
C GLN A 23 7.58 -9.04 1.27
N LEU A 24 7.85 -8.05 0.43
CA LEU A 24 6.84 -7.42 -0.44
C LEU A 24 6.28 -8.44 -1.45
N VAL A 25 7.15 -9.18 -2.13
CA VAL A 25 6.76 -10.23 -3.08
C VAL A 25 5.91 -11.29 -2.38
N ALA A 26 6.36 -11.79 -1.22
CA ALA A 26 5.63 -12.81 -0.48
C ALA A 26 4.23 -12.32 -0.04
N ALA A 27 4.12 -11.08 0.44
CA ALA A 27 2.83 -10.53 0.86
C ALA A 27 1.86 -10.36 -0.33
N LEU A 28 2.33 -9.95 -1.51
CA LEU A 28 1.47 -9.91 -2.70
C LEU A 28 1.05 -11.31 -3.14
N ALA A 29 1.96 -12.28 -3.17
CA ALA A 29 1.61 -13.65 -3.51
C ALA A 29 0.50 -14.19 -2.59
N ASP A 30 0.56 -13.86 -1.29
CA ASP A 30 -0.50 -14.22 -0.34
C ASP A 30 -1.84 -13.55 -0.68
N VAL A 31 -1.85 -12.23 -0.97
CA VAL A 31 -3.07 -11.49 -1.39
C VAL A 31 -3.66 -12.08 -2.67
N TYR A 32 -2.85 -12.27 -3.70
CA TYR A 32 -3.29 -12.75 -5.02
C TYR A 32 -3.70 -14.22 -5.00
N SER A 33 -3.20 -15.01 -4.05
CA SER A 33 -3.69 -16.38 -3.85
C SER A 33 -5.14 -16.42 -3.37
N GLY A 34 -5.63 -15.36 -2.72
CA GLY A 34 -6.96 -15.28 -2.11
C GLY A 34 -7.18 -16.23 -0.92
N LYS A 35 -6.13 -16.92 -0.45
CA LYS A 35 -6.23 -17.96 0.60
C LYS A 35 -6.02 -17.43 2.00
N THR A 36 -5.36 -16.28 2.14
CA THR A 36 -5.08 -15.68 3.44
C THR A 36 -6.28 -14.87 3.87
N ALA A 37 -6.92 -15.30 4.97
CA ALA A 37 -7.99 -14.54 5.59
C ALA A 37 -7.42 -13.33 6.32
N GLY A 38 -8.11 -12.21 6.18
CA GLY A 38 -7.88 -11.03 6.99
C GLY A 38 -8.29 -11.24 8.45
N PRO A 39 -7.91 -10.33 9.34
CA PRO A 39 -8.23 -10.40 10.77
C PRO A 39 -9.75 -10.45 11.04
N ASP A 40 -10.55 -9.84 10.17
CA ASP A 40 -12.02 -9.84 10.26
C ASP A 40 -12.68 -11.08 9.63
N GLY A 41 -11.88 -12.07 9.20
CA GLY A 41 -12.35 -13.28 8.52
C GLY A 41 -12.74 -13.08 7.04
N GLY A 42 -12.65 -11.85 6.52
CA GLY A 42 -12.80 -11.53 5.10
C GLY A 42 -11.55 -11.85 4.27
N PRO A 43 -11.56 -11.56 2.96
CA PRO A 43 -10.35 -11.68 2.13
C PRO A 43 -9.25 -10.75 2.65
N GLY A 44 -8.04 -11.28 2.82
CA GLY A 44 -6.91 -10.50 3.30
C GLY A 44 -6.48 -9.42 2.29
N THR A 45 -6.16 -8.23 2.82
CA THR A 45 -5.53 -7.14 2.07
C THR A 45 -4.17 -6.84 2.68
N ALA A 46 -3.23 -6.38 1.86
CA ALA A 46 -1.93 -5.92 2.35
C ALA A 46 -1.77 -4.43 2.10
N VAL A 47 -1.18 -3.72 3.06
CA VAL A 47 -1.00 -2.28 2.99
C VAL A 47 0.47 -1.95 3.20
N LEU A 48 1.09 -1.31 2.21
CA LEU A 48 2.40 -0.71 2.38
C LEU A 48 2.23 0.78 2.70
N ARG A 49 2.82 1.21 3.80
CA ARG A 49 2.82 2.61 4.24
C ARG A 49 4.23 3.17 4.20
N PHE A 50 4.34 4.40 3.76
CA PHE A 50 5.56 5.20 3.83
C PHE A 50 5.21 6.56 4.42
N GLY A 51 5.96 7.02 5.41
CA GLY A 51 5.74 8.33 6.01
C GLY A 51 6.94 8.88 6.73
N TYR A 52 6.72 10.02 7.37
CA TYR A 52 7.67 10.65 8.29
C TYR A 52 7.08 10.64 9.71
N ASP A 53 7.92 10.65 10.74
CA ASP A 53 7.44 10.68 12.14
C ASP A 53 6.59 11.91 12.48
N ASP A 54 6.80 13.02 11.77
CA ASP A 54 6.08 14.29 11.94
C ASP A 54 5.70 14.82 10.55
N GLY A 55 4.64 14.23 9.97
CA GLY A 55 4.05 14.71 8.74
C GLY A 55 3.51 13.62 7.81
N LEU A 56 3.69 13.88 6.51
CA LEU A 56 3.03 13.17 5.41
C LEU A 56 3.18 11.65 5.51
N MET A 57 2.06 10.96 5.33
CA MET A 57 2.00 9.51 5.16
C MET A 57 1.28 9.16 3.86
N TYR A 58 1.77 8.12 3.20
CA TYR A 58 1.21 7.54 2.00
C TYR A 58 0.90 6.07 2.27
N ALA A 59 -0.28 5.62 1.90
CA ALA A 59 -0.71 4.23 2.03
C ALA A 59 -1.07 3.65 0.66
N LEU A 60 -0.59 2.45 0.37
CA LEU A 60 -0.94 1.70 -0.83
C LEU A 60 -1.43 0.31 -0.45
N GLU A 61 -2.75 0.16 -0.46
CA GLU A 61 -3.45 -1.08 -0.20
C GLU A 61 -3.61 -1.89 -1.48
N VAL A 62 -3.43 -3.20 -1.37
CA VAL A 62 -3.70 -4.19 -2.43
C VAL A 62 -4.60 -5.27 -1.86
N ALA A 63 -5.73 -5.50 -2.54
CA ALA A 63 -6.68 -6.55 -2.21
C ALA A 63 -6.65 -7.69 -3.25
N CYS A 64 -7.28 -8.82 -2.89
CA CYS A 64 -7.41 -9.97 -3.77
C CYS A 64 -8.02 -9.56 -5.12
N GLY A 65 -7.44 -10.04 -6.22
CA GLY A 65 -7.87 -9.67 -7.58
C GLY A 65 -7.18 -8.44 -8.16
N GLY A 66 -6.27 -7.80 -7.42
CA GLY A 66 -5.49 -6.66 -7.91
C GLY A 66 -6.22 -5.32 -7.84
N ASP A 67 -7.20 -5.20 -6.95
CA ASP A 67 -7.75 -3.91 -6.55
C ASP A 67 -6.73 -3.17 -5.69
N VAL A 68 -6.40 -1.94 -6.11
CA VAL A 68 -5.39 -1.10 -5.47
C VAL A 68 -6.03 0.21 -5.05
N ARG A 69 -5.74 0.65 -3.83
CA ARG A 69 -6.13 1.94 -3.28
C ARG A 69 -4.88 2.69 -2.81
N PHE A 70 -4.72 3.91 -3.27
CA PHE A 70 -3.64 4.81 -2.87
C PHE A 70 -4.21 6.02 -2.14
N GLU A 71 -3.67 6.31 -0.96
CA GLU A 71 -4.12 7.38 -0.08
C GLU A 71 -2.97 8.24 0.40
N GLU A 72 -3.29 9.50 0.69
CA GLU A 72 -2.35 10.53 1.08
C GLU A 72 -2.89 11.22 2.33
N TRP A 73 -2.10 11.22 3.41
CA TRP A 73 -2.50 11.67 4.73
C TRP A 73 -1.52 12.71 5.28
N SER A 74 -2.03 13.64 6.08
CA SER A 74 -1.24 14.72 6.68
C SER A 74 -0.32 14.22 7.79
N ASP A 75 -0.68 13.09 8.38
CA ASP A 75 -0.16 12.53 9.62
C ASP A 75 -0.32 10.99 9.61
N ARG A 76 0.29 10.32 10.60
CA ARG A 76 0.25 8.86 10.73
C ARG A 76 -1.09 8.32 11.26
N ASP A 77 -1.83 9.15 12.00
CA ASP A 77 -3.10 8.75 12.62
C ASP A 77 -4.27 8.78 11.63
N CYS A 78 -3.99 9.12 10.36
CA CYS A 78 -4.98 9.28 9.29
C CYS A 78 -6.05 10.33 9.66
N GLU A 79 -5.68 11.39 10.38
CA GLU A 79 -6.64 12.40 10.82
C GLU A 79 -7.13 13.26 9.64
N ILE A 80 -6.22 13.67 8.75
CA ILE A 80 -6.55 14.53 7.60
C ILE A 80 -6.09 13.91 6.29
N ALA A 81 -7.05 13.55 5.43
CA ALA A 81 -6.79 13.13 4.05
C ALA A 81 -6.41 14.35 3.18
N LEU A 82 -5.31 14.24 2.45
CA LEU A 82 -4.78 15.33 1.60
C LEU A 82 -5.32 15.30 0.17
N ALA A 83 -5.86 14.16 -0.24
CA ALA A 83 -6.48 13.95 -1.54
C ALA A 83 -7.52 12.84 -1.43
N ASN A 84 -8.46 12.82 -2.38
CA ASN A 84 -9.35 11.67 -2.53
C ASN A 84 -8.52 10.40 -2.81
N PRO A 85 -8.90 9.24 -2.22
CA PRO A 85 -8.28 7.97 -2.53
C PRO A 85 -8.29 7.71 -4.04
N ARG A 86 -7.17 7.24 -4.57
CA ARG A 86 -7.05 6.87 -5.97
C ARG A 86 -7.14 5.36 -6.10
N HIS A 87 -7.85 4.91 -7.12
CA HIS A 87 -8.13 3.49 -7.30
C HIS A 87 -7.60 2.96 -8.63
N MET A 88 -7.17 1.71 -8.61
CA MET A 88 -7.03 0.88 -9.79
C MET A 88 -7.66 -0.48 -9.51
N ARG A 89 -8.03 -1.20 -10.57
CA ARG A 89 -8.66 -2.53 -10.47
C ARG A 89 -7.96 -3.52 -11.38
N ALA A 90 -8.03 -4.79 -11.03
CA ALA A 90 -7.52 -5.89 -11.84
C ALA A 90 -6.03 -5.74 -12.24
N LEU A 91 -5.20 -5.16 -11.38
CA LEU A 91 -3.77 -5.06 -11.64
C LEU A 91 -3.11 -6.44 -11.60
N PRO A 92 -2.25 -6.78 -12.57
CA PRO A 92 -1.33 -7.90 -12.44
C PRO A 92 -0.45 -7.75 -11.19
N GLU A 93 -0.08 -8.87 -10.56
CA GLU A 93 0.78 -8.88 -9.36
C GLU A 93 2.09 -8.11 -9.56
N ALA A 94 2.69 -8.22 -10.74
CA ALA A 94 3.93 -7.51 -11.08
C ALA A 94 3.78 -5.98 -11.06
N ASP A 95 2.62 -5.46 -11.48
CA ASP A 95 2.34 -4.03 -11.51
C ASP A 95 2.06 -3.51 -10.10
N ALA A 96 1.30 -4.27 -9.29
CA ALA A 96 1.12 -3.97 -7.87
C ALA A 96 2.46 -3.95 -7.11
N LEU A 97 3.35 -4.90 -7.39
CA LEU A 97 4.71 -4.92 -6.83
C LEU A 97 5.51 -3.69 -7.25
N GLN A 98 5.37 -3.25 -8.49
CA GLN A 98 6.07 -2.07 -8.99
C GLN A 98 5.62 -0.79 -8.26
N LEU A 99 4.33 -0.66 -7.95
CA LEU A 99 3.81 0.42 -7.11
C LEU A 99 4.42 0.41 -5.71
N TRP A 100 4.46 -0.77 -5.06
CA TRP A 100 5.09 -0.93 -3.75
C TRP A 100 6.58 -0.61 -3.76
N ARG A 101 7.32 -1.04 -4.79
CA ARG A 101 8.74 -0.68 -4.96
C ARG A 101 8.92 0.83 -5.04
N TRP A 102 8.08 1.54 -5.81
CA TRP A 102 8.15 3.00 -5.86
C TRP A 102 7.86 3.63 -4.51
N LEU A 103 6.90 3.10 -3.74
CA LEU A 103 6.56 3.64 -2.43
C LEU A 103 7.71 3.45 -1.43
N ALA A 104 8.28 2.25 -1.36
CA ALA A 104 9.44 1.94 -0.52
C ALA A 104 10.68 2.80 -0.88
N LEU A 105 10.83 3.15 -2.16
CA LEU A 105 11.89 4.03 -2.67
C LEU A 105 11.51 5.52 -2.68
N ARG A 106 10.37 5.90 -2.07
CA ARG A 106 9.89 7.28 -1.94
C ARG A 106 9.63 7.99 -3.29
N GLN A 107 9.37 7.22 -4.34
CA GLN A 107 9.09 7.72 -5.68
C GLN A 107 7.59 8.03 -5.86
N VAL A 108 7.00 8.77 -4.92
CA VAL A 108 5.57 9.10 -4.88
C VAL A 108 5.09 9.81 -6.14
N ALA A 109 5.94 10.65 -6.75
CA ALA A 109 5.63 11.30 -8.02
C ALA A 109 5.29 10.28 -9.14
N LYS A 110 6.01 9.16 -9.21
CA LYS A 110 5.72 8.11 -10.21
C LYS A 110 4.38 7.42 -9.96
N ILE A 111 4.04 7.19 -8.70
CA ILE A 111 2.76 6.63 -8.27
C ILE A 111 1.64 7.59 -8.68
N ARG A 112 1.75 8.88 -8.36
CA ARG A 112 0.74 9.90 -8.72
C ARG A 112 0.52 10.04 -10.23
N SER A 113 1.52 9.75 -11.05
CA SER A 113 1.44 9.81 -12.52
C SER A 113 0.87 8.54 -13.18
N GLN A 114 0.50 7.51 -12.40
CA GLN A 114 -0.12 6.32 -12.95
C GLN A 114 -1.56 6.59 -13.43
N PRO A 115 -2.10 5.76 -14.36
CA PRO A 115 -3.45 5.93 -14.90
C PRO A 115 -4.52 5.49 -13.89
N TRP A 116 -4.61 6.20 -12.76
CA TRP A 116 -5.66 5.98 -11.76
C TRP A 116 -7.03 6.14 -12.40
N LEU A 117 -8.01 5.38 -11.90
CA LEU A 117 -9.40 5.59 -12.28
C LEU A 117 -9.79 7.02 -11.89
N SER A 118 -10.20 7.80 -12.88
CA SER A 118 -10.87 9.08 -12.62
C SER A 118 -12.14 8.76 -11.86
N ASP A 119 -12.33 9.40 -10.70
CA ASP A 119 -13.66 9.49 -10.10
C ASP A 119 -14.55 10.18 -11.15
N GLY A 120 -15.48 9.42 -11.73
CA GLY A 120 -16.34 9.86 -12.84
C GLY A 120 -17.40 10.84 -12.39
#